data_AF-A0AA38GY01-F1
#
_entry.id   AF-A0AA38GY01-F1
#
_cell.length_a   1.000
_cell.length_b   1.000
_cell.length_c   1.000
_cell.angle_alpha   90.00
_cell.angle_beta   90.00
_cell.angle_gamma   90.00
#
_symmetry.space_group_name_H-M   'P 1'
#
loop_
_entity.id
_entity.type
_entity.pdbx_description
1 polymer ?
#
loop_
_entity_poly.entity_id
_entity_poly.type
_entity_poly.pdbx_seq_one_letter_code
_entity_poly.pdbx_strand_id
1 'polypeptide(L)' 'MVAWPLHSDQFANSALIAEELKVGVGVKEWRNAEENELVSAEEIEAAVKRVMASEEGMQMRERAQCLRGEARKA' A
#
# COMPACT_ATOMS: atom_id res chain seq x y z
N MET A 1 -1.68 -2.07 4.26
CA MET A 1 -1.40 -0.63 4.40
C MET A 1 -2.05 0.13 3.25
N VAL A 2 -2.36 1.42 3.43
CA VAL A 2 -2.60 2.33 2.30
C VAL A 2 -1.35 3.21 2.19
N ALA A 3 -0.57 3.03 1.14
CA ALA A 3 0.68 3.74 0.90
C ALA A 3 0.39 5.10 0.25
N TRP A 4 0.87 6.15 0.90
CA TRP A 4 0.76 7.54 0.46
C TRP A 4 2.16 8.18 0.52
N PRO A 5 2.98 8.01 -0.53
CA PRO A 5 4.31 8.60 -0.58
C PRO A 5 4.22 10.13 -0.69
N LEU A 6 5.10 10.82 0.03
CA LEU A 6 5.24 12.28 0.01
C LEU A 6 6.62 12.72 -0.47
N HIS A 7 7.68 11.96 -0.17
CA HIS A 7 9.05 12.31 -0.58
C HIS A 7 10.04 11.13 -0.49
N SER A 8 11.27 11.37 -0.98
CA SER A 8 12.44 10.50 -0.82
C SER A 8 12.18 9.06 -1.30
N ASP A 9 12.57 8.07 -0.50
CA ASP A 9 12.45 6.64 -0.77
C ASP A 9 11.01 6.12 -0.65
N GLN A 10 10.05 6.96 -0.21
CA GLN A 10 8.67 6.52 0.00
C GLN A 10 8.01 6.03 -1.28
N PHE A 11 8.37 6.56 -2.45
CA PHE A 11 7.86 6.08 -3.74
C PHE A 11 8.30 4.64 -4.01
N ALA A 12 9.59 4.34 -3.77
CA ALA A 12 10.12 2.98 -3.88
C ALA A 12 9.52 2.05 -2.81
N ASN A 13 9.38 2.53 -1.57
CA ASN A 13 8.74 1.76 -0.50
C ASN A 13 7.25 1.50 -0.79
N SER A 14 6.56 2.42 -1.45
CA SER A 14 5.17 2.23 -1.89
C SER A 14 5.08 1.09 -2.91
N ALA A 15 5.97 1.08 -3.91
CA ALA A 15 6.05 -0.02 -4.88
C ALA A 15 6.39 -1.35 -4.19
N LEU A 16 7.37 -1.36 -3.27
CA LEU A 16 7.71 -2.55 -2.48
C LEU A 16 6.49 -3.09 -1.70
N ILE A 17 5.70 -2.23 -1.07
CA ILE A 17 4.51 -2.64 -0.29
C ILE A 17 3.39 -3.19 -1.18
N ALA A 18 3.12 -2.52 -2.31
CA ALA A 18 1.96 -2.80 -3.15
C ALA A 18 2.22 -3.89 -4.20
N GLU A 19 3.38 -3.87 -4.84
CA GLU A 19 3.70 -4.71 -6.01
C GLU A 19 4.47 -5.96 -5.60
N GLU A 20 5.50 -5.81 -4.77
CA GLU A 20 6.40 -6.90 -4.39
C GLU A 20 5.84 -7.71 -3.21
N LEU A 21 5.67 -7.07 -2.05
CA LEU A 21 5.18 -7.74 -0.83
C LEU A 21 3.68 -7.98 -0.85
N LYS A 22 2.94 -7.18 -1.63
CA LYS A 22 1.48 -7.25 -1.78
C LYS A 22 0.73 -7.28 -0.44
N VAL A 23 1.16 -6.41 0.49
CA VAL A 23 0.59 -6.24 1.85
C VAL A 23 -0.12 -4.91 2.03
N GLY A 24 -0.26 -4.15 0.95
CA GLY A 24 -0.99 -2.91 0.92
C GLY A 24 -1.31 -2.49 -0.51
N VAL A 25 -1.88 -1.30 -0.61
CA VAL A 25 -2.24 -0.65 -1.88
C VAL A 25 -1.71 0.77 -1.87
N GLY A 26 -1.38 1.33 -3.03
CA GLY A 26 -1.23 2.78 -3.16
C GLY A 26 -2.58 3.47 -3.02
N VAL A 27 -2.61 4.69 -2.46
CA VAL A 27 -3.81 5.52 -2.48
C VAL A 27 -4.26 5.88 -3.90
N LYS A 28 -3.28 5.98 -4.81
CA LYS A 28 -3.42 6.02 -6.27
C LYS A 28 -2.19 5.36 -6.91
N GLU A 29 -2.17 5.28 -8.24
CA GLU A 29 -0.97 4.93 -8.99
C GLU A 29 -0.02 6.13 -9.03
N TRP A 30 1.21 5.96 -8.54
CA TRP A 30 2.24 7.01 -8.54
C TRP A 30 3.29 6.64 -9.60
N ARG A 31 3.50 7.47 -10.61
CA ARG A 31 4.49 7.19 -11.67
C ARG A 31 5.87 7.76 -11.36
N ASN A 32 5.93 8.87 -10.62
CA ASN A 32 7.20 9.46 -10.17
C ASN A 32 6.99 10.38 -8.94
N ALA A 33 8.10 10.86 -8.37
CA ALA A 33 8.10 11.73 -7.20
C ALA A 33 7.63 13.17 -7.47
N GLU A 34 7.44 13.53 -8.73
CA GLU A 34 7.07 14.88 -9.17
C GLU A 34 5.56 15.03 -9.36
N GLU A 35 4.80 13.93 -9.30
CA GLU A 35 3.34 13.92 -9.37
C GLU A 35 2.72 14.58 -8.12
N ASN A 36 2.61 15.91 -8.16
CA ASN A 36 1.89 16.71 -7.15
C ASN A 36 0.36 16.71 -7.38
N GLU A 37 -0.19 15.63 -7.90
CA GLU A 37 -1.63 15.53 -8.15
C GLU A 37 -2.38 15.25 -6.85
N LEU A 38 -3.41 16.06 -6.60
CA LEU A 38 -4.33 15.89 -5.49
C LEU A 38 -5.01 14.52 -5.58
N VAL A 39 -5.09 13.84 -4.44
CA VAL A 39 -5.87 12.61 -4.30
C VAL A 39 -7.31 13.00 -3.97
N SER A 40 -8.25 12.54 -4.78
CA SER A 40 -9.69 12.76 -4.60
C SER A 40 -10.24 11.98 -3.40
N ALA A 41 -11.42 12.38 -2.90
CA ALA A 41 -12.09 11.66 -1.82
C ALA A 41 -12.49 10.23 -2.26
N GLU A 42 -12.85 10.08 -3.53
CA GLU A 42 -13.24 8.81 -4.15
C GLU A 42 -12.07 7.81 -4.20
N GLU A 43 -10.85 8.27 -4.54
CA GLU A 43 -9.65 7.44 -4.51
C GLU A 43 -9.32 6.98 -3.08
N ILE A 44 -9.44 7.87 -2.10
CA ILE A 44 -9.24 7.53 -0.68
C ILE A 44 -10.27 6.48 -0.24
N GLU A 45 -11.55 6.70 -0.56
CA GLU A 45 -12.62 5.76 -0.21
C GLU A 45 -12.37 4.38 -0.83
N ALA A 46 -12.00 4.34 -2.11
CA ALA A 46 -11.70 3.10 -2.81
C ALA A 46 -10.51 2.36 -2.17
N ALA A 47 -9.41 3.05 -1.88
CA ALA A 47 -8.23 2.47 -1.25
C ALA A 47 -8.55 1.91 0.15
N VAL A 48 -9.31 2.66 0.97
CA VAL A 48 -9.74 2.22 2.30
C VAL A 48 -10.66 1.01 2.20
N LYS A 49 -11.69 1.03 1.34
CA LYS A 49 -12.59 -0.10 1.13
C LYS A 49 -11.85 -1.34 0.65
N ARG A 50 -10.89 -1.19 -0.26
CA ARG A 50 -10.06 -2.29 -0.77
C ARG A 50 -9.28 -2.94 0.37
N VAL A 51 -8.64 -2.18 1.25
CA VAL A 51 -7.89 -2.76 2.37
C VAL A 51 -8.82 -3.35 3.44
N MET A 52 -9.94 -2.72 3.74
CA MET A 52 -10.76 -3.08 4.91
C MET A 52 -11.83 -4.12 4.61
N ALA A 53 -12.52 -4.01 3.47
CA ALA A 53 -13.78 -4.69 3.20
C ALA A 53 -13.76 -5.56 1.93
N SER A 54 -12.59 -5.83 1.35
CA SER A 54 -12.45 -6.73 0.20
C SER A 54 -11.75 -8.04 0.55
N GLU A 55 -11.97 -9.06 -0.28
CA GLU A 55 -11.25 -10.33 -0.19
C GLU A 55 -9.73 -10.14 -0.37
N GLU A 56 -9.33 -9.26 -1.28
CA GLU A 56 -7.94 -8.90 -1.46
C GLU A 56 -7.34 -8.29 -0.18
N GLY A 57 -8.08 -7.44 0.51
CA GLY A 57 -7.68 -6.87 1.80
C GLY A 57 -7.52 -7.91 2.90
N MET A 58 -8.31 -8.98 2.88
CA MET A 58 -8.11 -10.13 3.78
C MET A 58 -6.79 -10.86 3.47
N GLN A 59 -6.53 -11.16 2.20
CA GLN A 59 -5.28 -11.80 1.77
C GLN A 59 -4.04 -10.94 2.10
N MET A 60 -4.13 -9.61 1.97
CA MET A 60 -3.06 -8.69 2.37
C MET A 60 -2.75 -8.80 3.87
N ARG A 61 -3.78 -8.92 4.73
CA ARG A 61 -3.60 -9.09 6.18
C ARG A 61 -2.91 -10.42 6.52
N GLU A 62 -3.28 -11.49 5.84
CA GLU A 62 -2.64 -12.81 6.03
C GLU A 62 -1.16 -12.76 5.65
N ARG A 63 -0.83 -12.18 4.48
CA ARG A 63 0.56 -11.97 4.05
C ARG A 63 1.36 -11.13 5.05
N ALA A 64 0.77 -10.03 5.53
CA ALA A 64 1.41 -9.17 6.52
C ALA A 64 1.68 -9.91 7.86
N GLN A 65 0.80 -10.82 8.28
CA GLN A 65 1.02 -11.66 9.46
C GLN A 65 2.15 -12.67 9.23
N CYS A 66 2.23 -13.29 8.04
CA CYS A 66 3.33 -14.18 7.68
C CYS A 66 4.68 -13.46 7.73
N LEU A 67 4.78 -12.32 7.04
CA LEU A 67 5.98 -11.47 7.03
C LEU A 67 6.38 -11.01 8.44
N ARG A 68 5.41 -10.65 9.28
CA ARG A 68 5.69 -10.34 10.70
C ARG A 68 6.34 -11.51 11.43
N GLY A 69 5.92 -12.75 11.14
CA GLY A 69 6.49 -13.95 11.72
C GLY A 69 7.94 -14.18 11.28
N GLU A 70 8.25 -13.95 9.99
CA GLU A 70 9.60 -14.06 9.44
C GLU A 70 10.53 -12.96 9.95
N ALA A 71 10.08 -11.71 9.93
CA ALA A 71 10.84 -10.56 10.41
C ALA A 71 11.22 -10.65 11.90
N ARG A 72 10.45 -11.37 12.71
CA ARG A 72 10.74 -11.61 14.13
C ARG A 72 11.78 -12.71 14.37
N LYS A 73 12.06 -13.53 13.36
CA LYS A 73 13.03 -14.63 13.42
C LYS A 73 14.40 -14.21 12.89
N ALA A 74 14.46 -13.18 12.05
CA ALA A 74 15.68 -12.53 11.60
C ALA A 74 16.32 -11.76 12.77
#